data_AF-A0A225V7U2-F1
#
_entry.id   AF-A0A225V7U2-F1
#
_cell.length_a   1.000
_cell.length_b   1.000
_cell.length_c   1.000
_cell.angle_alpha   90.00
_cell.angle_beta   90.00
_cell.angle_gamma   90.00
#
_symmetry.space_group_name_H-M   'P 1'
#
loop_
_entity.id
_entity.type
_entity.pdbx_description
1 polymer ?
#
loop_
_entity_poly.entity_id
_entity_poly.type
_entity_poly.pdbx_seq_one_letter_code
_entity_poly.pdbx_strand_id
1 'polypeptide(L)'
;MLQATMQNNTVLIPAMLVHTVPLQRWRRLHTLLQDHPLERHRLSRLLRLRQIHLRRKHRPQPRLPRSIRLRVLLLTQLQFSRRRFLLQAPLQARPRSRALLLVRRLQSKALLPVHRLRPMTLVRVPLQARPRSKGSTSSSSASSTPIQSSASASSAGSTPIQSSSSTSSSGSTPTQGSSSTTSSNSMRSSSSSSSAGSTSTPTAASFSTSSSTASSASTASSSTSSASIASSTSASASSASSSSSSSSSSSSFTKVTRLGVRVQGDMPEWNSEHQRFVSSYYDTFEDKYQAVLDTVNMASVEGALKYVQAECINASVITSCERKNAIKYIVFYQTTTVQPTAAMDYYVNATDEYKHAVESCPFMAMDGGQCDPNGDGSFPDICNQYIGAGGQPELGFCVGGTLQDNEAIAPYPHNYWFSFPNSCPQSLWDDKTAACRAEYAGGMCAVGVEPDGVTCTFSYEILGYILLDDVVGITSMINPNTGKTYADYYEFCEDGGIEFSVSIVSSVTSLLTGLLGTVVDLVEGLPFWANPGDSEANAERVEKLVSAYDKLVSASPTTSDGGVMRALPTVDELTALNPPCYQNSPFCAESEFGCSYRSQICQVCTEDDSGCEKQ
;
A
#
# COMPACT_ATOMS: atom_id res chain seq x y z
N MET A 1 -38.91 -23.49 -50.97
CA MET A 1 -39.22 -24.24 -52.21
C MET A 1 -38.62 -23.45 -53.37
N LEU A 2 -37.90 -24.12 -54.29
CA LEU A 2 -37.18 -23.54 -55.44
C LEU A 2 -36.04 -22.53 -55.17
N GLN A 3 -34.89 -22.81 -55.79
CA GLN A 3 -33.75 -21.90 -55.97
C GLN A 3 -33.81 -21.24 -57.36
N ALA A 4 -33.05 -20.17 -57.58
CA ALA A 4 -32.38 -19.90 -58.85
C ALA A 4 -31.12 -19.04 -58.63
N THR A 5 -30.10 -19.19 -59.48
CA THR A 5 -28.76 -18.58 -59.36
C THR A 5 -28.32 -17.89 -60.67
N MET A 6 -27.18 -17.18 -60.60
CA MET A 6 -26.23 -16.71 -61.64
C MET A 6 -25.90 -15.22 -61.42
N GLN A 7 -24.75 -14.86 -60.84
CA GLN A 7 -23.39 -14.79 -61.41
C GLN A 7 -23.21 -13.75 -62.54
N ASN A 8 -22.42 -12.69 -62.29
CA ASN A 8 -21.28 -12.34 -63.16
C ASN A 8 -20.23 -11.44 -62.45
N ASN A 9 -19.14 -11.11 -63.17
CA ASN A 9 -17.81 -10.82 -62.61
C ASN A 9 -17.36 -9.33 -62.55
N THR A 10 -16.81 -8.97 -61.38
CA THR A 10 -15.56 -8.21 -61.09
C THR A 10 -15.20 -6.81 -61.68
N VAL A 11 -14.69 -5.96 -60.77
CA VAL A 11 -13.81 -4.77 -60.90
C VAL A 11 -14.33 -3.51 -61.64
N LEU A 12 -14.58 -2.44 -60.86
CA LEU A 12 -14.04 -1.10 -61.12
C LEU A 12 -14.02 -0.24 -59.82
N ILE A 13 -13.06 0.69 -59.71
CA ILE A 13 -12.79 1.50 -58.50
C ILE A 13 -13.47 2.87 -58.60
N PRO A 14 -14.11 3.35 -57.51
CA PRO A 14 -14.12 4.81 -57.29
C PRO A 14 -13.98 5.29 -55.82
N ALA A 15 -13.29 6.42 -55.69
CA ALA A 15 -13.50 7.55 -54.77
C ALA A 15 -13.67 7.36 -53.24
N MET A 16 -12.93 8.18 -52.48
CA MET A 16 -13.15 8.42 -51.04
C MET A 16 -14.41 9.28 -50.80
N LEU A 17 -15.18 8.96 -49.75
CA LEU A 17 -16.24 9.83 -49.24
C LEU A 17 -15.70 10.73 -48.12
N VAL A 18 -16.01 12.03 -48.15
CA VAL A 18 -15.69 12.99 -47.09
C VAL A 18 -16.96 13.29 -46.29
N HIS A 19 -17.00 12.86 -45.03
CA HIS A 19 -18.11 13.22 -44.14
C HIS A 19 -17.95 14.63 -43.57
N THR A 20 -19.00 15.43 -43.69
CA THR A 20 -19.09 16.80 -43.19
C THR A 20 -19.70 16.84 -41.78
N VAL A 21 -19.22 17.75 -40.93
CA VAL A 21 -19.75 17.99 -39.58
C VAL A 21 -20.56 19.30 -39.59
N PRO A 22 -21.78 19.35 -39.01
CA PRO A 22 -22.72 20.45 -39.26
C PRO A 22 -22.33 21.79 -38.62
N LEU A 23 -22.54 22.87 -39.40
CA LEU A 23 -22.15 24.26 -39.13
C LEU A 23 -22.79 24.92 -37.88
N GLN A 24 -23.79 24.31 -37.24
CA GLN A 24 -24.51 24.93 -36.12
C GLN A 24 -23.65 25.06 -34.85
N ARG A 25 -22.68 24.15 -34.61
CA ARG A 25 -21.81 24.23 -33.41
C ARG A 25 -20.89 25.46 -33.42
N TRP A 26 -20.52 25.96 -34.59
CA TRP A 26 -19.66 27.15 -34.75
C TRP A 26 -20.34 28.47 -34.40
N ARG A 27 -21.66 28.61 -34.62
CA ARG A 27 -22.36 29.87 -34.32
C ARG A 27 -22.46 30.16 -32.82
N ARG A 28 -22.62 29.13 -31.96
CA ARG A 28 -22.61 29.31 -30.50
C ARG A 28 -21.22 29.64 -29.94
N LEU A 29 -20.17 29.09 -30.53
CA LEU A 29 -18.79 29.40 -30.14
C LEU A 29 -18.41 30.87 -30.46
N HIS A 30 -18.95 31.42 -31.55
CA HIS A 30 -18.66 32.79 -31.96
C HIS A 30 -19.33 33.85 -31.07
N THR A 31 -20.48 33.57 -30.46
CA THR A 31 -21.10 34.49 -29.48
C THR A 31 -20.31 34.50 -28.17
N LEU A 32 -19.95 33.33 -27.63
CA LEU A 32 -19.16 33.21 -26.39
C LEU A 32 -17.77 33.88 -26.48
N LEU A 33 -17.22 34.04 -27.68
CA LEU A 33 -15.93 34.67 -27.92
C LEU A 33 -15.99 36.20 -28.10
N GLN A 34 -17.10 36.86 -27.76
CA GLN A 34 -17.20 38.33 -27.77
C GLN A 34 -16.88 38.98 -26.41
N ASP A 35 -17.19 38.35 -25.28
CA ASP A 35 -17.16 39.01 -23.97
C ASP A 35 -15.83 38.88 -23.19
N HIS A 36 -14.95 37.95 -23.57
CA HIS A 36 -13.64 37.75 -22.92
C HIS A 36 -12.45 38.06 -23.85
N PRO A 37 -11.84 39.26 -23.77
CA PRO A 37 -10.73 39.65 -24.64
C PRO A 37 -9.42 38.87 -24.38
N LEU A 38 -9.18 38.42 -23.14
CA LEU A 38 -8.01 37.60 -22.78
C LEU A 38 -8.05 36.20 -23.42
N GLU A 39 -9.23 35.56 -23.43
CA GLU A 39 -9.46 34.27 -24.09
C GLU A 39 -9.17 34.34 -25.60
N ARG A 40 -9.69 35.39 -26.25
CA ARG A 40 -9.45 35.63 -27.69
C ARG A 40 -7.95 35.72 -28.01
N HIS A 41 -7.14 36.29 -27.12
CA HIS A 41 -5.70 36.38 -27.32
C HIS A 41 -4.97 35.05 -27.09
N ARG A 42 -5.40 34.23 -26.13
CA ARG A 42 -4.90 32.85 -25.90
C ARG A 42 -5.22 31.94 -27.10
N LEU A 43 -6.47 31.92 -27.54
CA LEU A 43 -6.93 31.10 -28.66
C LEU A 43 -6.21 31.44 -29.98
N SER A 44 -6.01 32.74 -30.25
CA SER A 44 -5.25 33.20 -31.42
C SER A 44 -3.78 32.76 -31.39
N ARG A 45 -3.16 32.71 -30.20
CA ARG A 45 -1.78 32.20 -30.01
C ARG A 45 -1.69 30.69 -30.29
N LEU A 46 -2.65 29.91 -29.77
CA LEU A 46 -2.74 28.46 -30.01
C LEU A 46 -2.98 28.12 -31.48
N LEU A 47 -3.87 28.85 -32.17
CA LEU A 47 -4.14 28.66 -33.60
C LEU A 47 -2.89 28.96 -34.45
N ARG A 48 -2.14 30.04 -34.15
CA ARG A 48 -0.85 30.32 -34.82
C ARG A 48 0.17 29.19 -34.60
N LEU A 49 0.31 28.68 -33.37
CA LEU A 49 1.22 27.57 -33.06
C LEU A 49 0.85 26.29 -33.84
N ARG A 50 -0.44 25.93 -33.89
CA ARG A 50 -0.93 24.79 -34.68
C ARG A 50 -0.65 24.96 -36.18
N GLN A 51 -0.82 26.18 -36.71
CA GLN A 51 -0.55 26.50 -38.12
C GLN A 51 0.96 26.46 -38.45
N ILE A 52 1.83 26.88 -37.53
CA ILE A 52 3.29 26.73 -37.64
C ILE A 52 3.70 25.26 -37.63
N HIS A 53 3.12 24.44 -36.74
CA HIS A 53 3.41 23.01 -36.66
C HIS A 53 3.01 22.27 -37.94
N LEU A 54 1.82 22.55 -38.48
CA LEU A 54 1.36 21.98 -39.76
C LEU A 54 2.26 22.42 -40.94
N ARG A 55 2.73 23.67 -40.97
CA ARG A 55 3.71 24.13 -41.98
C ARG A 55 5.10 23.48 -41.85
N ARG A 56 5.51 23.06 -40.64
CA ARG A 56 6.74 22.25 -40.46
C ARG A 56 6.57 20.82 -40.99
N LYS A 57 5.40 20.19 -40.77
CA LYS A 57 5.13 18.79 -41.13
C LYS A 57 5.06 18.52 -42.65
N HIS A 58 4.94 19.56 -43.49
CA HIS A 58 4.89 19.45 -44.96
C HIS A 58 6.10 20.05 -45.72
N ARG A 59 7.26 20.25 -45.08
CA ARG A 59 8.49 20.57 -45.82
C ARG A 59 9.06 19.31 -46.51
N PRO A 60 9.18 19.24 -47.85
CA PRO A 60 9.87 18.14 -48.51
C PRO A 60 11.39 18.22 -48.21
N GLN A 61 12.02 17.08 -47.89
CA GLN A 61 13.47 17.04 -47.69
C GLN A 61 14.23 17.13 -49.03
N PRO A 62 15.39 17.80 -49.07
CA PRO A 62 16.26 17.81 -50.24
C PRO A 62 16.86 16.43 -50.50
N ARG A 63 16.84 15.98 -51.77
CA ARG A 63 17.42 14.70 -52.17
C ARG A 63 18.96 14.78 -52.18
N LEU A 64 19.61 14.17 -51.20
CA LEU A 64 21.07 14.02 -51.16
C LEU A 64 21.62 13.36 -52.44
N PRO A 65 22.73 13.86 -53.02
CA PRO A 65 23.36 13.29 -54.22
C PRO A 65 23.70 11.80 -54.10
N ARG A 66 23.60 11.07 -55.22
CA ARG A 66 23.91 9.63 -55.32
C ARG A 66 25.32 9.28 -54.80
N SER A 67 26.31 10.16 -55.01
CA SER A 67 27.69 10.00 -54.53
C SER A 67 27.80 9.90 -53.00
N ILE A 68 26.98 10.63 -52.25
CA ILE A 68 26.98 10.59 -50.78
C ILE A 68 26.32 9.29 -50.30
N ARG A 69 25.19 8.88 -50.92
CA ARG A 69 24.53 7.59 -50.59
C ARG A 69 25.46 6.40 -50.83
N LEU A 70 26.26 6.42 -51.90
CA LEU A 70 27.21 5.34 -52.20
C LEU A 70 28.35 5.28 -51.17
N ARG A 71 28.88 6.43 -50.71
CA ARG A 71 29.90 6.47 -49.65
C ARG A 71 29.38 5.96 -48.31
N VAL A 72 28.14 6.30 -47.92
CA VAL A 72 27.52 5.79 -46.68
C VAL A 72 27.35 4.26 -46.73
N LEU A 73 26.91 3.72 -47.87
CA LEU A 73 26.78 2.26 -48.08
C LEU A 73 28.12 1.51 -48.06
N LEU A 74 29.18 2.09 -48.62
CA LEU A 74 30.53 1.53 -48.56
C LEU A 74 31.07 1.52 -47.13
N LEU A 75 30.82 2.57 -46.34
CA LEU A 75 31.26 2.66 -44.95
C LEU A 75 30.53 1.66 -44.04
N THR A 76 29.22 1.44 -44.21
CA THR A 76 28.51 0.41 -43.43
C THR A 76 28.95 -1.00 -43.81
N GLN A 77 29.17 -1.30 -45.10
CA GLN A 77 29.71 -2.59 -45.54
C GLN A 77 31.12 -2.86 -44.95
N LEU A 78 32.00 -1.86 -44.91
CA LEU A 78 33.33 -1.97 -44.32
C LEU A 78 33.29 -2.23 -42.80
N GLN A 79 32.38 -1.58 -42.07
CA GLN A 79 32.21 -1.86 -40.63
C GLN A 79 31.57 -3.23 -40.35
N PHE A 80 30.61 -3.66 -41.17
CA PHE A 80 30.02 -5.01 -41.05
C PHE A 80 31.06 -6.11 -41.30
N SER A 81 31.93 -5.90 -42.29
CA SER A 81 33.04 -6.80 -42.61
C SER A 81 34.05 -6.91 -41.47
N ARG A 82 34.42 -5.77 -40.84
CA ARG A 82 35.29 -5.78 -39.64
C ARG A 82 34.68 -6.52 -38.44
N ARG A 83 33.36 -6.42 -38.21
CA ARG A 83 32.68 -7.17 -37.13
C ARG A 83 32.69 -8.69 -37.38
N ARG A 84 32.57 -9.13 -38.64
CA ARG A 84 32.54 -10.57 -38.97
C ARG A 84 33.88 -11.27 -38.76
N PHE A 85 35.01 -10.55 -38.84
CA PHE A 85 36.35 -11.12 -38.70
C PHE A 85 36.82 -11.29 -37.23
N LEU A 86 36.04 -10.81 -36.25
CA LEU A 86 36.36 -10.89 -34.81
C LEU A 86 35.50 -11.91 -34.04
N LEU A 87 34.70 -12.72 -34.74
CA LEU A 87 33.73 -13.66 -34.15
C LEU A 87 33.97 -15.13 -34.55
N GLN A 88 35.17 -15.48 -35.03
CA GLN A 88 35.59 -16.86 -35.27
C GLN A 88 36.99 -17.13 -34.73
N ALA A 89 37.07 -17.37 -33.42
CA ALA A 89 38.23 -17.98 -32.75
C ALA A 89 37.70 -19.05 -31.77
N PRO A 90 38.10 -20.34 -31.91
CA PRO A 90 37.56 -21.41 -31.06
C PRO A 90 38.32 -21.51 -29.74
N LEU A 91 37.59 -21.64 -28.63
CA LEU A 91 38.16 -21.99 -27.32
C LEU A 91 37.83 -23.46 -26.99
N GLN A 92 38.87 -24.29 -26.91
CA GLN A 92 38.82 -25.63 -26.32
C GLN A 92 39.03 -25.54 -24.79
N ALA A 93 38.79 -26.64 -24.07
CA ALA A 93 38.43 -26.61 -22.65
C ALA A 93 39.52 -27.11 -21.67
N ARG A 94 39.49 -26.53 -20.45
CA ARG A 94 40.09 -27.02 -19.17
C ARG A 94 41.63 -27.05 -19.09
N PRO A 95 42.26 -27.22 -17.90
CA PRO A 95 41.72 -27.31 -16.52
C PRO A 95 42.31 -26.29 -15.51
N ARG A 96 41.90 -26.40 -14.23
CA ARG A 96 42.36 -25.60 -13.06
C ARG A 96 43.81 -25.88 -12.65
N SER A 97 44.54 -24.90 -12.11
CA SER A 97 45.46 -25.07 -10.96
C SER A 97 45.94 -23.75 -10.30
N ARG A 98 46.48 -23.90 -9.07
CA ARG A 98 47.05 -22.89 -8.14
C ARG A 98 48.22 -22.09 -8.78
N ALA A 99 48.73 -20.94 -8.30
CA ALA A 99 48.97 -20.49 -6.91
C ALA A 99 49.43 -19.00 -6.81
N LEU A 100 49.75 -18.53 -5.59
CA LEU A 100 50.44 -17.26 -5.19
C LEU A 100 49.67 -15.92 -5.34
N LEU A 101 49.88 -14.88 -4.51
CA LEU A 101 50.23 -14.73 -3.07
C LEU A 101 50.12 -13.22 -2.67
N LEU A 102 50.01 -12.90 -1.37
CA LEU A 102 50.11 -11.55 -0.74
C LEU A 102 48.96 -10.57 -1.12
N VAL A 103 48.35 -9.77 -0.23
CA VAL A 103 48.87 -8.93 0.87
C VAL A 103 47.82 -8.76 2.01
N ARG A 104 48.27 -8.38 3.23
CA ARG A 104 47.49 -7.87 4.39
C ARG A 104 46.53 -8.83 5.14
N ARG A 105 47.07 -9.42 6.21
CA ARG A 105 46.40 -9.59 7.52
C ARG A 105 47.28 -8.91 8.59
N LEU A 106 46.84 -8.96 9.86
CA LEU A 106 47.33 -8.22 11.05
C LEU A 106 46.72 -6.81 11.17
N GLN A 107 46.31 -6.32 12.35
CA GLN A 107 46.49 -6.84 13.72
C GLN A 107 45.14 -7.00 14.48
N SER A 108 45.11 -7.85 15.51
CA SER A 108 44.06 -7.88 16.54
C SER A 108 44.49 -8.71 17.76
N LYS A 109 44.05 -8.25 18.96
CA LYS A 109 44.09 -8.91 20.29
C LYS A 109 45.46 -9.17 20.95
N ALA A 110 45.67 -8.49 22.09
CA ALA A 110 46.32 -8.99 23.32
C ALA A 110 45.59 -8.36 24.53
N LEU A 111 45.72 -8.91 25.74
CA LEU A 111 44.82 -8.64 26.88
C LEU A 111 45.57 -8.40 28.21
N LEU A 112 45.05 -7.45 29.03
CA LEU A 112 45.11 -7.39 30.51
C LEU A 112 46.51 -7.26 31.19
N PRO A 113 46.63 -7.06 32.53
CA PRO A 113 45.62 -6.65 33.54
C PRO A 113 46.00 -5.43 34.43
N VAL A 114 44.97 -5.00 35.18
CA VAL A 114 44.91 -4.18 36.43
C VAL A 114 46.15 -4.15 37.35
N HIS A 115 46.49 -2.97 37.91
CA HIS A 115 46.81 -2.80 39.36
C HIS A 115 46.64 -1.35 39.88
N ARG A 116 46.40 -1.19 41.19
CA ARG A 116 46.23 0.11 41.91
C ARG A 116 47.58 0.74 42.31
N LEU A 117 47.65 2.09 42.44
CA LEU A 117 48.00 2.82 43.68
C LEU A 117 47.91 4.37 43.56
N ARG A 118 47.82 5.06 44.71
CA ARG A 118 48.00 6.52 44.94
C ARG A 118 49.09 6.69 46.04
N PRO A 119 49.42 7.90 46.52
CA PRO A 119 50.09 9.04 45.84
C PRO A 119 51.38 9.46 46.59
N MET A 120 52.14 10.46 46.13
CA MET A 120 53.14 11.18 46.96
C MET A 120 53.33 12.66 46.55
N THR A 121 54.10 13.42 47.34
CA THR A 121 53.79 14.84 47.61
C THR A 121 55.03 15.73 47.84
N LEU A 122 54.93 17.01 47.41
CA LEU A 122 55.54 18.23 48.01
C LEU A 122 57.08 18.44 48.07
N VAL A 123 57.52 19.65 47.64
CA VAL A 123 58.47 20.61 48.29
C VAL A 123 58.63 21.83 47.33
N ARG A 124 58.25 23.08 47.70
CA ARG A 124 58.99 24.17 48.39
C ARG A 124 60.19 24.73 47.58
N VAL A 125 60.57 26.03 47.60
CA VAL A 125 60.67 27.03 48.71
C VAL A 125 60.31 28.50 48.23
N PRO A 126 60.56 29.67 48.92
CA PRO A 126 59.63 30.84 48.89
C PRO A 126 60.26 32.25 48.64
N LEU A 127 59.48 33.34 48.79
CA LEU A 127 59.80 34.49 49.68
C LEU A 127 58.64 35.52 49.90
N GLN A 128 58.91 36.55 50.72
CA GLN A 128 58.03 37.52 51.41
C GLN A 128 57.46 38.65 50.48
N ALA A 129 56.49 39.50 50.85
CA ALA A 129 56.18 40.10 52.16
C ALA A 129 54.70 40.48 52.46
N ARG A 130 54.50 41.26 53.54
CA ARG A 130 53.26 41.59 54.31
C ARG A 130 52.90 43.10 54.15
N PRO A 131 51.83 43.70 54.74
CA PRO A 131 50.73 43.18 55.60
C PRO A 131 49.33 43.68 55.10
N ARG A 132 48.22 44.00 55.83
CA ARG A 132 47.63 44.05 57.22
C ARG A 132 46.08 44.22 56.99
N SER A 133 45.08 44.04 57.86
CA SER A 133 44.90 43.47 59.23
C SER A 133 43.39 43.30 59.54
N LYS A 134 42.96 42.24 60.27
CA LYS A 134 41.62 42.02 60.89
C LYS A 134 40.44 41.82 59.92
N GLY A 135 39.42 40.99 60.20
CA GLY A 135 39.21 39.96 61.24
C GLY A 135 37.97 39.12 60.86
N SER A 136 37.99 37.78 60.94
CA SER A 136 37.63 36.96 62.13
C SER A 136 36.18 37.15 62.62
N THR A 137 35.31 36.14 62.71
CA THR A 137 35.45 34.68 62.46
C THR A 137 34.06 34.01 62.49
N SER A 138 33.93 32.81 61.88
CA SER A 138 33.03 31.68 62.27
C SER A 138 31.50 31.86 62.36
N SER A 139 30.65 30.85 62.13
CA SER A 139 30.77 29.56 61.41
C SER A 139 29.43 28.80 61.41
N SER A 140 29.26 27.86 60.48
CA SER A 140 28.50 26.59 60.65
C SER A 140 26.95 26.59 60.72
N SER A 141 26.39 25.89 59.73
CA SER A 141 25.40 24.79 59.89
C SER A 141 23.90 25.07 60.08
N ALA A 142 23.21 25.05 58.93
CA ALA A 142 22.32 23.95 58.50
C ALA A 142 20.82 23.87 58.90
N SER A 143 20.07 23.37 57.90
CA SER A 143 18.83 22.56 57.94
C SER A 143 17.44 23.18 58.17
N SER A 144 16.50 22.68 57.35
CA SER A 144 15.03 22.60 57.51
C SER A 144 14.17 23.89 57.56
N THR A 145 13.57 24.18 56.40
CA THR A 145 12.18 24.66 56.19
C THR A 145 11.14 23.63 56.73
N PRO A 146 9.78 23.85 56.75
CA PRO A 146 8.98 24.72 55.87
C PRO A 146 7.71 25.40 56.47
N ILE A 147 6.85 25.88 55.55
CA ILE A 147 5.41 26.26 55.64
C ILE A 147 5.03 27.61 56.29
N GLN A 148 4.73 28.60 55.44
CA GLN A 148 3.41 29.26 55.26
C GLN A 148 3.62 30.54 54.41
N SER A 149 3.26 30.56 53.12
CA SER A 149 1.91 30.71 52.55
C SER A 149 1.25 32.06 52.86
N SER A 150 1.43 33.03 51.97
CA SER A 150 0.72 34.31 51.98
C SER A 150 0.13 34.60 50.59
N ALA A 151 -1.19 34.81 50.55
CA ALA A 151 -1.91 35.21 49.34
C ALA A 151 -2.70 36.49 49.62
N SER A 152 -2.42 37.55 48.86
CA SER A 152 -3.25 38.75 48.61
C SER A 152 -2.42 39.63 47.65
N ALA A 153 -2.80 39.93 46.40
CA ALA A 153 -4.05 40.47 45.83
C ALA A 153 -4.02 42.01 45.70
N SER A 154 -4.83 42.52 44.76
CA SER A 154 -4.98 43.94 44.34
C SER A 154 -3.78 44.48 43.53
N SER A 155 -3.83 44.73 42.21
CA SER A 155 -4.82 45.33 41.28
C SER A 155 -4.84 46.86 41.25
N ALA A 156 -4.69 47.47 40.06
CA ALA A 156 -5.78 48.22 39.38
C ALA A 156 -5.31 48.97 38.11
N GLY A 157 -6.20 49.02 37.10
CA GLY A 157 -6.25 50.07 36.07
C GLY A 157 -5.64 49.74 34.69
N SER A 158 -6.26 50.11 33.55
CA SER A 158 -7.63 50.65 33.34
C SER A 158 -8.18 50.34 31.93
N THR A 159 -9.51 50.29 31.86
CA THR A 159 -10.43 50.17 30.70
C THR A 159 -10.54 51.45 29.85
N PRO A 160 -11.40 51.55 28.78
CA PRO A 160 -11.94 50.55 27.81
C PRO A 160 -11.88 51.06 26.33
N ILE A 161 -12.48 50.34 25.36
CA ILE A 161 -13.56 50.82 24.44
C ILE A 161 -13.98 49.72 23.41
N GLN A 162 -15.24 49.75 22.96
CA GLN A 162 -15.85 48.87 21.93
C GLN A 162 -15.65 49.50 20.51
N SER A 163 -15.76 48.84 19.35
CA SER A 163 -16.89 48.01 18.89
C SER A 163 -16.60 47.32 17.53
N SER A 164 -17.31 46.22 17.26
CA SER A 164 -17.84 45.77 15.95
C SER A 164 -17.11 46.08 14.62
N SER A 165 -16.80 45.02 13.86
CA SER A 165 -17.55 44.70 12.62
C SER A 165 -17.26 43.28 12.12
N SER A 166 -18.20 42.71 11.36
CA SER A 166 -18.11 41.38 10.75
C SER A 166 -18.07 41.47 9.23
N THR A 167 -17.20 40.71 8.58
CA THR A 167 -17.21 40.51 7.12
C THR A 167 -17.11 39.01 6.83
N SER A 168 -17.93 38.52 5.90
CA SER A 168 -18.13 37.09 5.64
C SER A 168 -17.56 36.64 4.29
N SER A 169 -16.89 35.48 4.29
CA SER A 169 -16.53 34.73 3.07
C SER A 169 -17.32 33.41 3.06
N SER A 170 -17.97 33.10 1.94
CA SER A 170 -18.97 32.02 1.85
C SER A 170 -18.45 30.77 1.14
N GLY A 171 -18.43 29.63 1.84
CA GLY A 171 -18.38 28.29 1.24
C GLY A 171 -19.79 27.67 1.15
N SER A 172 -20.06 26.89 0.11
CA SER A 172 -21.42 26.44 -0.21
C SER A 172 -21.80 25.11 0.45
N THR A 173 -22.93 25.09 1.15
CA THR A 173 -23.60 23.87 1.64
C THR A 173 -24.92 23.65 0.87
N PRO A 174 -25.27 22.43 0.43
CA PRO A 174 -26.52 22.17 -0.27
C PRO A 174 -27.71 22.09 0.70
N THR A 175 -28.59 23.08 0.67
CA THR A 175 -29.84 23.10 1.46
C THR A 175 -30.95 22.28 0.78
N GLN A 176 -31.50 21.25 1.43
CA GLN A 176 -32.79 20.69 1.01
C GLN A 176 -33.93 21.60 1.47
N GLY A 177 -34.79 22.02 0.54
CA GLY A 177 -35.92 22.91 0.81
C GLY A 177 -37.17 22.16 1.26
N SER A 178 -37.72 22.51 2.43
CA SER A 178 -39.03 22.01 2.86
C SER A 178 -40.16 22.50 1.94
N SER A 179 -41.08 21.62 1.58
CA SER A 179 -42.35 21.99 0.93
C SER A 179 -43.52 21.47 1.75
N SER A 180 -44.30 22.37 2.34
CA SER A 180 -45.46 22.04 3.18
C SER A 180 -46.76 22.15 2.40
N THR A 181 -47.59 21.12 2.48
CA THR A 181 -49.00 21.14 2.03
C THR A 181 -49.89 20.55 3.12
N THR A 182 -50.96 21.26 3.44
CA THR A 182 -51.85 20.96 4.58
C THR A 182 -53.24 20.63 4.06
N SER A 183 -53.82 19.47 4.40
CA SER A 183 -55.25 19.29 4.75
C SER A 183 -55.69 17.84 5.02
N SER A 184 -56.14 17.61 6.27
CA SER A 184 -57.43 16.97 6.63
C SER A 184 -57.71 15.47 6.41
N ASN A 185 -58.14 14.85 7.53
CA ASN A 185 -59.04 13.68 7.65
C ASN A 185 -58.52 12.27 7.27
N SER A 186 -58.92 11.17 7.94
CA SER A 186 -59.62 11.01 9.25
C SER A 186 -59.60 9.55 9.74
N MET A 187 -59.35 9.35 11.05
CA MET A 187 -59.61 8.11 11.83
C MET A 187 -58.76 6.87 11.39
N ARG A 188 -58.61 5.79 12.20
CA ARG A 188 -59.37 5.33 13.37
C ARG A 188 -58.54 4.41 14.30
N SER A 189 -58.66 4.58 15.62
CA SER A 189 -58.31 3.62 16.71
C SER A 189 -56.83 3.20 16.87
N SER A 190 -56.15 3.25 18.03
CA SER A 190 -56.46 2.77 19.41
C SER A 190 -56.55 1.24 19.50
N SER A 191 -55.94 0.49 20.43
CA SER A 191 -55.06 0.73 21.62
C SER A 191 -54.47 -0.66 21.99
N SER A 192 -53.51 -0.94 22.89
CA SER A 192 -53.13 -0.39 24.21
C SER A 192 -51.71 -0.92 24.59
N SER A 193 -50.87 -0.21 25.35
CA SER A 193 -50.54 -0.45 26.80
C SER A 193 -50.84 -1.86 27.36
N SER A 194 -50.04 -2.46 28.26
CA SER A 194 -49.25 -1.90 29.39
C SER A 194 -48.03 -2.79 29.73
N SER A 195 -46.82 -2.33 30.07
CA SER A 195 -46.29 -1.64 31.28
C SER A 195 -45.82 -2.55 32.44
N ALA A 196 -44.52 -2.45 32.80
CA ALA A 196 -43.85 -2.84 34.06
C ALA A 196 -43.88 -4.33 34.52
N GLY A 197 -42.92 -4.84 35.30
CA GLY A 197 -41.65 -4.26 35.78
C GLY A 197 -41.04 -5.03 36.98
N SER A 198 -39.84 -4.61 37.42
CA SER A 198 -39.18 -4.94 38.71
C SER A 198 -38.65 -6.38 38.97
N THR A 199 -37.37 -6.56 38.64
CA THR A 199 -36.27 -6.88 39.59
C THR A 199 -36.54 -7.78 40.82
N SER A 200 -35.88 -8.97 40.85
CA SER A 200 -35.00 -9.36 41.99
C SER A 200 -34.20 -10.66 41.72
N THR A 201 -32.90 -10.61 42.00
CA THR A 201 -31.97 -11.73 42.30
C THR A 201 -32.09 -12.11 43.80
N PRO A 202 -31.44 -13.16 44.39
CA PRO A 202 -30.20 -13.83 43.96
C PRO A 202 -30.03 -15.35 44.27
N THR A 203 -28.78 -15.83 44.08
CA THR A 203 -28.11 -17.01 44.70
C THR A 203 -28.44 -18.44 44.25
N ALA A 204 -27.55 -18.95 43.38
CA ALA A 204 -26.74 -20.18 43.56
C ALA A 204 -27.36 -21.48 44.12
N ALA A 205 -27.28 -22.54 43.29
CA ALA A 205 -26.48 -23.72 43.61
C ALA A 205 -26.15 -24.53 42.33
N SER A 206 -24.89 -24.94 42.15
CA SER A 206 -24.50 -25.92 41.13
C SER A 206 -24.65 -27.34 41.67
N PHE A 207 -25.13 -28.29 40.87
CA PHE A 207 -24.68 -29.70 40.98
C PHE A 207 -24.83 -30.43 39.64
N SER A 208 -23.75 -31.05 39.19
CA SER A 208 -23.74 -31.96 38.04
C SER A 208 -24.24 -33.34 38.46
N THR A 209 -24.93 -34.07 37.58
CA THR A 209 -25.14 -35.52 37.76
C THR A 209 -25.04 -36.23 36.42
N SER A 210 -23.93 -36.95 36.23
CA SER A 210 -23.75 -37.88 35.11
C SER A 210 -24.19 -39.27 35.55
N SER A 211 -25.05 -39.93 34.77
CA SER A 211 -25.19 -41.38 34.85
C SER A 211 -25.69 -41.94 33.51
N SER A 212 -24.97 -42.93 33.00
CA SER A 212 -25.29 -43.65 31.77
C SER A 212 -25.99 -44.97 32.08
N THR A 213 -26.76 -45.48 31.12
CA THR A 213 -27.21 -46.88 31.10
C THR A 213 -27.37 -47.32 29.65
N ALA A 214 -27.07 -48.59 29.37
CA ALA A 214 -27.06 -49.19 28.03
C ALA A 214 -27.86 -50.51 28.03
N SER A 215 -27.93 -51.18 26.87
CA SER A 215 -28.64 -52.46 26.56
C SER A 215 -30.03 -52.28 25.93
N SER A 216 -30.48 -53.11 24.97
CA SER A 216 -29.75 -54.13 24.17
C SER A 216 -30.44 -54.55 22.86
N ALA A 217 -29.61 -54.71 21.84
CA ALA A 217 -29.58 -55.63 20.67
C ALA A 217 -30.72 -56.63 20.35
N SER A 218 -30.96 -56.81 19.02
CA SER A 218 -31.27 -58.07 18.28
C SER A 218 -31.27 -57.76 16.75
N THR A 219 -30.34 -58.26 15.91
CA THR A 219 -30.36 -59.51 15.07
C THR A 219 -31.46 -59.56 13.99
N ALA A 220 -31.29 -60.15 12.78
CA ALA A 220 -30.30 -61.09 12.21
C ALA A 220 -29.95 -60.71 10.72
N SER A 221 -28.79 -61.05 10.11
CA SER A 221 -28.32 -62.35 9.52
C SER A 221 -29.11 -62.78 8.25
N SER A 222 -28.64 -63.52 7.22
CA SER A 222 -27.48 -64.42 6.93
C SER A 222 -27.49 -64.80 5.42
N SER A 223 -26.50 -65.39 4.70
CA SER A 223 -25.05 -65.73 4.86
C SER A 223 -24.52 -66.32 3.50
N THR A 224 -23.50 -67.22 3.50
CA THR A 224 -22.91 -68.03 2.39
C THR A 224 -21.88 -67.36 1.43
N SER A 225 -20.71 -67.90 1.02
CA SER A 225 -19.76 -68.97 1.46
C SER A 225 -19.45 -70.13 0.48
N SER A 226 -18.18 -70.21 -0.01
CA SER A 226 -17.37 -71.39 -0.48
C SER A 226 -16.03 -70.83 -1.05
N ALA A 227 -14.79 -71.33 -0.90
CA ALA A 227 -14.15 -72.65 -0.71
C ALA A 227 -14.10 -73.54 -1.98
N SER A 228 -12.99 -74.18 -2.39
CA SER A 228 -11.52 -74.10 -2.10
C SER A 228 -10.74 -75.06 -3.08
N ILE A 229 -9.40 -74.95 -3.27
CA ILE A 229 -8.40 -76.06 -3.47
C ILE A 229 -7.00 -75.61 -4.03
N ALA A 230 -5.95 -76.13 -3.37
CA ALA A 230 -4.53 -76.42 -3.68
C ALA A 230 -3.71 -75.84 -4.89
N SER A 231 -2.56 -75.26 -4.52
CA SER A 231 -1.16 -75.61 -4.94
C SER A 231 -0.62 -75.43 -6.37
N SER A 232 0.37 -74.54 -6.54
CA SER A 232 1.77 -74.91 -6.90
C SER A 232 2.74 -73.72 -6.73
N THR A 233 4.05 -74.00 -6.68
CA THR A 233 5.11 -73.03 -6.34
C THR A 233 5.79 -72.40 -7.57
N SER A 234 6.03 -71.09 -7.53
CA SER A 234 7.20 -70.44 -8.17
C SER A 234 7.44 -69.07 -7.52
N ALA A 235 8.70 -68.68 -7.35
CA ALA A 235 9.08 -67.43 -6.70
C ALA A 235 9.34 -66.31 -7.72
N SER A 236 8.82 -65.11 -7.42
CA SER A 236 9.23 -63.83 -8.03
C SER A 236 8.87 -62.70 -7.07
N ALA A 237 9.72 -61.68 -6.96
CA ALA A 237 9.54 -60.62 -5.98
C ALA A 237 8.45 -59.64 -6.44
N SER A 238 7.36 -59.54 -5.67
CA SER A 238 6.31 -58.54 -5.88
C SER A 238 6.59 -57.30 -5.03
N SER A 239 7.07 -56.23 -5.66
CA SER A 239 7.02 -54.89 -5.06
C SER A 239 5.56 -54.50 -4.87
N ALA A 240 5.08 -54.49 -3.62
CA ALA A 240 3.72 -54.11 -3.32
C ALA A 240 3.50 -52.62 -3.62
N SER A 241 2.97 -52.32 -4.79
CA SER A 241 2.41 -51.00 -5.11
C SER A 241 1.14 -50.83 -4.28
N SER A 242 1.32 -50.49 -2.99
CA SER A 242 0.24 -49.98 -2.16
C SER A 242 -0.28 -48.71 -2.81
N SER A 243 -1.45 -48.83 -3.45
CA SER A 243 -2.29 -47.70 -3.82
C SER A 243 -2.82 -47.07 -2.53
N SER A 244 -1.93 -46.35 -1.84
CA SER A 244 -2.31 -45.33 -0.88
C SER A 244 -3.22 -44.37 -1.63
N SER A 245 -4.52 -44.49 -1.39
CA SER A 245 -5.47 -43.45 -1.72
C SER A 245 -4.99 -42.20 -1.00
N SER A 246 -4.28 -41.33 -1.73
CA SER A 246 -3.89 -40.02 -1.26
C SER A 246 -5.18 -39.25 -1.04
N SER A 247 -5.71 -39.36 0.18
CA SER A 247 -6.61 -38.37 0.74
C SER A 247 -5.83 -37.07 0.77
N SER A 248 -5.87 -36.35 -0.35
CA SER A 248 -5.57 -34.94 -0.42
C SER A 248 -6.63 -34.23 0.41
N SER A 249 -6.45 -34.28 1.73
CA SER A 249 -6.91 -33.22 2.60
C SER A 249 -6.29 -31.95 2.01
N SER A 250 -7.12 -31.16 1.32
CA SER A 250 -6.73 -29.81 0.95
C SER A 250 -6.32 -29.12 2.26
N SER A 251 -5.03 -28.83 2.37
CA SER A 251 -4.48 -28.11 3.51
C SER A 251 -5.10 -26.73 3.46
N SER A 252 -6.14 -26.52 4.27
CA SER A 252 -6.81 -25.23 4.41
C SER A 252 -5.76 -24.17 4.63
N PHE A 253 -5.82 -23.10 3.82
CA PHE A 253 -4.85 -22.02 3.86
C PHE A 253 -4.63 -21.58 5.32
N THR A 254 -3.38 -21.67 5.78
CA THR A 254 -3.04 -21.37 7.18
C THR A 254 -2.82 -19.87 7.34
N LYS A 255 -3.41 -19.32 8.39
CA LYS A 255 -3.52 -17.87 8.64
C LYS A 255 -2.17 -17.13 8.54
N VAL A 256 -2.15 -16.05 7.77
CA VAL A 256 -0.97 -15.19 7.56
C VAL A 256 -1.27 -13.78 8.10
N THR A 257 -0.30 -13.19 8.79
CA THR A 257 -0.34 -11.84 9.36
C THR A 257 0.67 -10.95 8.62
N ARG A 258 0.27 -9.74 8.21
CA ARG A 258 1.11 -8.81 7.42
C ARG A 258 0.94 -7.37 7.91
N LEU A 259 2.01 -6.57 7.86
CA LEU A 259 1.92 -5.11 7.94
C LEU A 259 1.36 -4.59 6.61
N GLY A 260 0.33 -3.78 6.71
CA GLY A 260 -0.25 -3.01 5.63
C GLY A 260 -0.09 -1.53 5.85
N VAL A 261 -0.07 -0.77 4.76
CA VAL A 261 -0.07 0.69 4.78
C VAL A 261 -1.11 1.23 3.80
N ARG A 262 -1.85 2.25 4.23
CA ARG A 262 -2.66 3.11 3.36
C ARG A 262 -2.21 4.55 3.52
N VAL A 263 -2.31 5.34 2.46
CA VAL A 263 -2.05 6.79 2.50
C VAL A 263 -3.35 7.51 2.16
N GLN A 264 -3.83 8.32 3.09
CA GLN A 264 -5.19 8.85 3.09
C GLN A 264 -5.24 10.32 3.56
N GLY A 265 -6.36 11.00 3.26
CA GLY A 265 -6.56 12.42 3.61
C GLY A 265 -7.24 12.64 4.96
N ASP A 266 -7.98 11.64 5.45
CA ASP A 266 -8.64 11.61 6.75
C ASP A 266 -7.76 10.99 7.84
N MET A 267 -7.92 11.47 9.07
CA MET A 267 -7.27 10.91 10.25
C MET A 267 -8.10 9.73 10.79
N PRO A 268 -7.48 8.58 11.13
CA PRO A 268 -8.16 7.53 11.87
C PRO A 268 -8.70 8.05 13.21
N GLU A 269 -9.96 7.75 13.53
CA GLU A 269 -10.63 8.19 14.76
C GLU A 269 -10.49 7.13 15.85
N TRP A 270 -10.06 7.50 17.06
CA TRP A 270 -10.04 6.58 18.19
C TRP A 270 -11.44 6.31 18.75
N ASN A 271 -11.93 5.09 18.58
CA ASN A 271 -13.07 4.62 19.35
C ASN A 271 -12.60 4.16 20.76
N SER A 272 -13.04 4.90 21.77
CA SER A 272 -12.65 4.67 23.17
C SER A 272 -13.41 3.54 23.87
N GLU A 273 -14.56 3.09 23.36
CA GLU A 273 -15.29 1.94 23.91
C GLU A 273 -14.65 0.61 23.48
N HIS A 274 -14.30 0.51 22.19
CA HIS A 274 -13.66 -0.66 21.59
C HIS A 274 -12.12 -0.58 21.55
N GLN A 275 -11.54 0.47 22.12
CA GLN A 275 -10.09 0.69 22.29
C GLN A 275 -9.28 0.51 21.00
N ARG A 276 -9.76 1.07 19.89
CA ARG A 276 -9.12 0.95 18.57
C ARG A 276 -9.46 2.10 17.64
N PHE A 277 -8.57 2.38 16.68
CA PHE A 277 -8.88 3.34 15.61
C PHE A 277 -9.83 2.75 14.55
N VAL A 278 -10.72 3.60 14.04
CA VAL A 278 -11.73 3.31 13.01
C VAL A 278 -11.80 4.49 12.03
N SER A 279 -12.72 4.44 11.04
CA SER A 279 -12.96 5.56 10.15
C SER A 279 -13.57 6.76 10.88
N SER A 280 -13.28 7.98 10.41
CA SER A 280 -13.93 9.21 10.85
C SER A 280 -15.27 9.48 10.14
N TYR A 281 -15.62 8.67 9.13
CA TYR A 281 -16.90 8.70 8.42
C TYR A 281 -17.92 7.72 9.06
N TYR A 282 -19.21 7.91 8.81
CA TYR A 282 -20.34 7.17 9.39
C TYR A 282 -20.58 7.44 10.90
N ASP A 283 -21.71 6.96 11.43
CA ASP A 283 -22.16 7.26 12.80
C ASP A 283 -21.95 6.09 13.79
N THR A 284 -22.16 4.84 13.36
CA THR A 284 -22.05 3.65 14.24
C THR A 284 -20.61 3.12 14.30
N PHE A 285 -20.27 2.37 15.36
CA PHE A 285 -18.95 1.74 15.44
C PHE A 285 -18.76 0.66 14.36
N GLU A 286 -19.81 -0.10 14.06
CA GLU A 286 -19.82 -1.16 13.05
C GLU A 286 -19.57 -0.59 11.65
N ASP A 287 -20.26 0.49 11.27
CA ASP A 287 -20.05 1.18 10.00
C ASP A 287 -18.66 1.82 9.94
N LYS A 288 -18.25 2.51 11.01
CA LYS A 288 -16.91 3.11 11.14
C LYS A 288 -15.78 2.09 11.01
N TYR A 289 -15.95 0.89 11.55
CA TYR A 289 -14.99 -0.20 11.43
C TYR A 289 -14.99 -0.80 10.01
N GLN A 290 -16.16 -1.12 9.47
CA GLN A 290 -16.31 -1.69 8.13
C GLN A 290 -15.70 -0.78 7.04
N ALA A 291 -15.94 0.53 7.13
CA ALA A 291 -15.49 1.53 6.17
C ALA A 291 -13.96 1.58 5.95
N VAL A 292 -13.16 1.14 6.92
CA VAL A 292 -11.69 1.26 6.86
C VAL A 292 -11.06 0.42 5.76
N LEU A 293 -11.63 -0.77 5.46
CA LEU A 293 -11.22 -1.62 4.34
C LEU A 293 -12.44 -2.13 3.55
N ASP A 294 -13.41 -1.25 3.27
CA ASP A 294 -14.61 -1.59 2.50
C ASP A 294 -14.34 -1.60 0.98
N THR A 295 -13.71 -2.67 0.48
CA THR A 295 -13.27 -2.83 -0.92
C THR A 295 -12.27 -1.75 -1.32
N VAL A 296 -11.02 -1.91 -0.86
CA VAL A 296 -9.96 -0.90 -1.01
C VAL A 296 -8.63 -1.49 -1.44
N ASN A 297 -7.79 -0.66 -2.05
CA ASN A 297 -6.37 -0.92 -2.18
C ASN A 297 -5.63 -0.67 -0.85
N MET A 298 -4.61 -1.48 -0.60
CA MET A 298 -3.60 -1.33 0.45
C MET A 298 -2.22 -1.62 -0.16
N ALA A 299 -1.13 -1.20 0.48
CA ALA A 299 0.22 -1.47 0.00
C ALA A 299 1.14 -1.97 1.13
N SER A 300 2.32 -2.44 0.75
CA SER A 300 3.47 -2.51 1.65
C SER A 300 3.99 -1.10 1.98
N VAL A 301 4.96 -0.96 2.90
CA VAL A 301 5.52 0.35 3.27
C VAL A 301 6.21 1.02 2.07
N GLU A 302 6.90 0.21 1.28
CA GLU A 302 7.54 0.56 0.01
C GLU A 302 6.49 1.02 -1.02
N GLY A 303 5.37 0.31 -1.12
CA GLY A 303 4.29 0.63 -2.06
C GLY A 303 3.46 1.86 -1.71
N ALA A 304 3.34 2.18 -0.42
CA ALA A 304 2.75 3.43 0.05
C ALA A 304 3.60 4.64 -0.36
N LEU A 305 4.92 4.55 -0.24
CA LEU A 305 5.83 5.61 -0.71
C LEU A 305 5.89 5.68 -2.24
N LYS A 306 5.79 4.57 -2.98
CA LYS A 306 5.57 4.60 -4.45
C LYS A 306 4.31 5.38 -4.80
N TYR A 307 3.17 5.12 -4.15
CA TYR A 307 1.91 5.81 -4.43
C TYR A 307 2.01 7.32 -4.16
N VAL A 308 2.63 7.72 -3.04
CA VAL A 308 2.93 9.13 -2.73
C VAL A 308 3.77 9.76 -3.84
N GLN A 309 4.97 9.21 -4.08
CA GLN A 309 6.00 9.78 -4.98
C GLN A 309 5.58 9.80 -6.45
N ALA A 310 5.02 8.70 -6.96
CA ALA A 310 4.69 8.57 -8.37
C ALA A 310 3.41 9.32 -8.75
N GLU A 311 2.40 9.33 -7.86
CA GLU A 311 1.05 9.69 -8.26
C GLU A 311 0.48 10.91 -7.53
N CYS A 312 1.00 11.30 -6.36
CA CYS A 312 0.29 12.24 -5.49
C CYS A 312 0.96 13.60 -5.27
N ILE A 313 2.30 13.65 -5.23
CA ILE A 313 3.05 14.87 -4.84
C ILE A 313 3.72 15.62 -5.99
N ASN A 314 3.74 15.04 -7.20
CA ASN A 314 4.37 15.68 -8.36
C ASN A 314 3.68 17.00 -8.70
N ALA A 315 4.44 18.10 -8.83
CA ALA A 315 3.94 19.45 -9.10
C ALA A 315 3.01 19.57 -10.34
N SER A 316 3.00 18.58 -11.23
CA SER A 316 2.04 18.51 -12.35
C SER A 316 0.63 17.97 -12.00
N VAL A 317 0.45 17.36 -10.81
CA VAL A 317 -0.86 16.91 -10.29
C VAL A 317 -1.37 17.71 -9.09
N ILE A 318 -0.53 18.56 -8.49
CA ILE A 318 -0.93 19.47 -7.40
C ILE A 318 -1.94 20.51 -7.92
N THR A 319 -3.01 20.73 -7.16
CA THR A 319 -4.03 21.75 -7.45
C THR A 319 -4.34 22.53 -6.18
N SER A 320 -4.40 23.87 -6.26
CA SER A 320 -4.79 24.74 -5.12
C SER A 320 -4.00 24.49 -3.82
N CYS A 321 -2.72 24.13 -3.92
CA CYS A 321 -1.87 23.71 -2.81
C CYS A 321 -2.41 22.51 -1.99
N GLU A 322 -3.09 21.60 -2.68
CA GLU A 322 -3.52 20.30 -2.17
C GLU A 322 -2.85 19.17 -2.98
N ARG A 323 -2.37 18.14 -2.28
CA ARG A 323 -1.87 16.89 -2.90
C ARG A 323 -3.04 16.14 -3.54
N LYS A 324 -2.78 15.35 -4.59
CA LYS A 324 -3.82 14.48 -5.19
C LYS A 324 -4.48 13.62 -4.10
N ASN A 325 -5.79 13.47 -4.17
CA ASN A 325 -6.59 12.71 -3.21
C ASN A 325 -6.45 13.20 -1.74
N ALA A 326 -6.09 14.48 -1.55
CA ALA A 326 -5.97 15.17 -0.26
C ALA A 326 -5.01 14.51 0.76
N ILE A 327 -4.05 13.69 0.31
CA ILE A 327 -3.26 12.82 1.20
C ILE A 327 -2.45 13.58 2.26
N LYS A 328 -2.55 13.11 3.51
CA LYS A 328 -1.94 13.71 4.72
C LYS A 328 -1.38 12.68 5.68
N TYR A 329 -2.03 11.53 5.82
CA TYR A 329 -1.69 10.51 6.81
C TYR A 329 -1.16 9.25 6.13
N ILE A 330 -0.03 8.75 6.63
CA ILE A 330 0.43 7.38 6.38
C ILE A 330 -0.07 6.55 7.56
N VAL A 331 -0.98 5.62 7.31
CA VAL A 331 -1.65 4.80 8.33
C VAL A 331 -1.15 3.37 8.24
N PHE A 332 -0.74 2.82 9.38
CA PHE A 332 -0.18 1.47 9.49
C PHE A 332 -1.23 0.50 10.04
N TYR A 333 -1.29 -0.68 9.44
CA TYR A 333 -2.27 -1.72 9.72
C TYR A 333 -1.56 -3.03 10.03
N GLN A 334 -2.00 -3.77 11.03
CA GLN A 334 -1.80 -5.22 11.04
C GLN A 334 -3.03 -5.86 10.40
N THR A 335 -2.84 -6.62 9.32
CA THR A 335 -3.89 -7.42 8.70
C THR A 335 -3.61 -8.89 8.93
N THR A 336 -4.69 -9.66 9.07
CA THR A 336 -4.65 -11.10 9.29
C THR A 336 -5.57 -11.74 8.27
N THR A 337 -5.10 -12.73 7.50
CA THR A 337 -5.79 -13.28 6.33
C THR A 337 -5.82 -14.81 6.36
N VAL A 338 -6.98 -15.39 6.04
CA VAL A 338 -7.14 -16.78 5.60
C VAL A 338 -7.82 -16.75 4.23
N GLN A 339 -7.11 -17.16 3.19
CA GLN A 339 -7.64 -17.12 1.82
C GLN A 339 -8.70 -18.21 1.60
N PRO A 340 -9.73 -17.95 0.76
CA PRO A 340 -10.68 -18.98 0.38
C PRO A 340 -10.01 -20.14 -0.35
N THR A 341 -10.25 -21.37 0.10
CA THR A 341 -9.63 -22.59 -0.49
C THR A 341 -9.91 -22.69 -1.99
N ALA A 342 -11.14 -22.38 -2.43
CA ALA A 342 -11.50 -22.39 -3.85
C ALA A 342 -10.65 -21.42 -4.70
N ALA A 343 -10.32 -20.25 -4.15
CA ALA A 343 -9.47 -19.27 -4.83
C ALA A 343 -8.00 -19.73 -4.88
N MET A 344 -7.49 -20.32 -3.80
CA MET A 344 -6.12 -20.87 -3.75
C MET A 344 -5.96 -22.08 -4.69
N ASP A 345 -6.94 -22.99 -4.73
CA ASP A 345 -6.97 -24.12 -5.67
C ASP A 345 -7.02 -23.63 -7.13
N TYR A 346 -7.83 -22.60 -7.42
CA TYR A 346 -7.95 -22.01 -8.76
C TYR A 346 -6.66 -21.33 -9.23
N TYR A 347 -5.93 -20.66 -8.32
CA TYR A 347 -4.71 -19.90 -8.63
C TYR A 347 -3.40 -20.63 -8.30
N VAL A 348 -3.43 -21.89 -7.87
CA VAL A 348 -2.25 -22.67 -7.41
C VAL A 348 -1.07 -22.71 -8.41
N ASN A 349 -1.32 -22.50 -9.70
CA ASN A 349 -0.32 -22.48 -10.78
C ASN A 349 0.09 -21.06 -11.24
N ALA A 350 -0.28 -20.00 -10.50
CA ALA A 350 0.08 -18.63 -10.85
C ALA A 350 1.49 -18.28 -10.31
N THR A 351 2.43 -18.05 -11.22
CA THR A 351 3.86 -17.86 -10.90
C THR A 351 4.42 -16.52 -11.37
N ASP A 352 3.56 -15.57 -11.77
CA ASP A 352 3.95 -14.26 -12.30
C ASP A 352 3.69 -13.19 -11.23
N GLU A 353 4.73 -12.84 -10.48
CA GLU A 353 4.68 -11.95 -9.32
C GLU A 353 4.15 -10.54 -9.65
N TYR A 354 4.30 -10.10 -10.91
CA TYR A 354 3.72 -8.86 -11.46
C TYR A 354 2.23 -8.95 -11.82
N LYS A 355 1.58 -10.07 -11.51
CA LYS A 355 0.12 -10.26 -11.58
C LYS A 355 -0.46 -10.83 -10.28
N HIS A 356 0.32 -11.64 -9.57
CA HIS A 356 -0.09 -12.49 -8.47
C HIS A 356 1.09 -12.67 -7.50
N ALA A 357 1.03 -11.99 -6.36
CA ALA A 357 1.91 -12.29 -5.23
C ALA A 357 1.55 -13.67 -4.65
N VAL A 358 2.54 -14.44 -4.21
CA VAL A 358 2.30 -15.76 -3.59
C VAL A 358 1.38 -15.60 -2.36
N GLU A 359 0.60 -16.65 -2.05
CA GLU A 359 -0.41 -16.65 -0.98
C GLU A 359 -1.51 -15.56 -1.14
N SER A 360 -1.66 -15.01 -2.33
CA SER A 360 -2.64 -13.97 -2.64
C SER A 360 -3.45 -14.39 -3.87
N CYS A 361 -4.54 -13.70 -4.18
CA CYS A 361 -5.11 -13.77 -5.53
C CYS A 361 -4.40 -12.76 -6.45
N PRO A 362 -4.67 -12.77 -7.77
CA PRO A 362 -4.26 -11.67 -8.62
C PRO A 362 -4.83 -10.34 -8.09
N PHE A 363 -4.03 -9.28 -8.18
CA PHE A 363 -4.46 -7.95 -7.73
C PHE A 363 -5.64 -7.41 -8.54
N MET A 364 -6.64 -6.87 -7.84
CA MET A 364 -7.76 -6.14 -8.42
C MET A 364 -7.75 -4.69 -7.94
N ALA A 365 -7.50 -3.74 -8.84
CA ALA A 365 -7.58 -2.33 -8.49
C ALA A 365 -9.00 -1.97 -8.03
N MET A 366 -9.10 -1.18 -6.96
CA MET A 366 -10.36 -0.76 -6.36
C MET A 366 -10.41 0.76 -6.15
N ASP A 367 -11.49 1.40 -6.60
CA ASP A 367 -11.77 2.82 -6.42
C ASP A 367 -13.25 3.01 -6.02
N GLY A 368 -13.55 4.05 -5.23
CA GLY A 368 -14.90 4.39 -4.77
C GLY A 368 -15.65 3.30 -3.98
N GLY A 369 -14.98 2.24 -3.53
CA GLY A 369 -15.58 1.09 -2.83
C GLY A 369 -15.96 -0.09 -3.70
N GLN A 370 -15.59 -0.08 -4.98
CA GLN A 370 -15.79 -1.19 -5.92
C GLN A 370 -14.46 -1.58 -6.58
N CYS A 371 -14.44 -2.73 -7.25
CA CYS A 371 -13.43 -3.03 -8.26
C CYS A 371 -13.45 -1.99 -9.40
N ASP A 372 -12.29 -1.69 -9.99
CA ASP A 372 -12.21 -0.88 -11.20
C ASP A 372 -12.93 -1.58 -12.38
N PRO A 373 -13.95 -0.95 -13.00
CA PRO A 373 -14.58 -1.50 -14.18
C PRO A 373 -13.71 -1.32 -15.43
N ASN A 374 -13.86 -2.24 -16.39
CA ASN A 374 -13.32 -2.09 -17.74
C ASN A 374 -13.87 -0.82 -18.42
N GLY A 375 -13.19 -0.37 -19.48
CA GLY A 375 -13.59 0.83 -20.24
C GLY A 375 -14.94 0.75 -20.99
N ASP A 376 -15.65 -0.37 -20.90
CA ASP A 376 -17.04 -0.55 -21.39
C ASP A 376 -18.08 -0.63 -20.26
N GLY A 377 -17.66 -0.57 -18.99
CA GLY A 377 -18.51 -0.68 -17.80
C GLY A 377 -18.69 -2.11 -17.27
N SER A 378 -18.09 -3.13 -17.88
CA SER A 378 -18.08 -4.49 -17.32
C SER A 378 -17.04 -4.63 -16.21
N PHE A 379 -17.29 -5.46 -15.19
CA PHE A 379 -16.26 -5.80 -14.21
C PHE A 379 -15.28 -6.86 -14.75
N PRO A 380 -13.97 -6.79 -14.42
CA PRO A 380 -13.01 -7.82 -14.82
C PRO A 380 -13.28 -9.18 -14.17
N ASP A 381 -12.78 -10.25 -14.78
CA ASP A 381 -13.02 -11.64 -14.34
C ASP A 381 -12.70 -11.89 -12.86
N ILE A 382 -11.58 -11.38 -12.34
CA ILE A 382 -11.18 -11.51 -10.93
C ILE A 382 -12.23 -10.91 -9.99
N CYS A 383 -12.86 -9.79 -10.37
CA CYS A 383 -13.92 -9.17 -9.57
C CYS A 383 -15.25 -9.92 -9.65
N ASN A 384 -15.55 -10.52 -10.82
CA ASN A 384 -16.71 -11.39 -10.98
C ASN A 384 -16.57 -12.68 -10.16
N GLN A 385 -15.34 -13.20 -10.04
CA GLN A 385 -15.02 -14.43 -9.29
C GLN A 385 -15.27 -14.32 -7.79
N TYR A 386 -15.22 -13.12 -7.19
CA TYR A 386 -15.56 -12.95 -5.76
C TYR A 386 -16.98 -13.42 -5.41
N ILE A 387 -17.91 -13.38 -6.37
CA ILE A 387 -19.36 -13.60 -6.17
C ILE A 387 -20.02 -14.49 -7.26
N GLY A 388 -19.23 -15.19 -8.08
CA GLY A 388 -19.75 -16.04 -9.17
C GLY A 388 -20.48 -15.30 -10.30
N ALA A 389 -20.25 -13.99 -10.44
CA ALA A 389 -20.91 -13.15 -11.46
C ALA A 389 -20.36 -13.41 -12.87
N GLY A 390 -21.03 -12.89 -13.90
CA GLY A 390 -20.53 -12.89 -15.29
C GLY A 390 -20.31 -14.27 -15.94
N GLY A 391 -20.65 -15.38 -15.28
CA GLY A 391 -20.31 -16.75 -15.71
C GLY A 391 -18.95 -17.24 -15.21
N GLN A 392 -18.31 -16.51 -14.30
CA GLN A 392 -17.10 -16.94 -13.58
C GLN A 392 -17.44 -17.88 -12.41
N PRO A 393 -16.49 -18.71 -11.94
CA PRO A 393 -16.68 -19.48 -10.72
C PRO A 393 -16.75 -18.59 -9.49
N GLU A 394 -17.54 -18.98 -8.50
CA GLU A 394 -17.55 -18.37 -7.17
C GLU A 394 -16.33 -18.85 -6.38
N LEU A 395 -15.31 -18.00 -6.26
CA LEU A 395 -14.06 -18.28 -5.55
C LEU A 395 -14.02 -17.65 -4.14
N GLY A 396 -14.96 -16.75 -3.82
CA GLY A 396 -15.00 -16.00 -2.57
C GLY A 396 -14.06 -14.78 -2.54
N PHE A 397 -14.13 -14.01 -1.46
CA PHE A 397 -13.54 -12.67 -1.29
C PHE A 397 -12.02 -12.67 -1.03
N CYS A 398 -11.27 -13.34 -1.90
CA CYS A 398 -9.82 -13.50 -1.81
C CYS A 398 -9.05 -12.17 -1.84
N VAL A 399 -8.11 -11.98 -0.90
CA VAL A 399 -7.21 -10.83 -0.88
C VAL A 399 -6.18 -10.97 -2.01
N GLY A 400 -6.18 -10.02 -2.93
CA GLY A 400 -5.27 -9.99 -4.08
C GLY A 400 -3.95 -9.30 -3.77
N GLY A 401 -2.89 -9.60 -4.53
CA GLY A 401 -1.56 -9.02 -4.37
C GLY A 401 -0.74 -9.03 -5.67
N THR A 402 0.16 -8.05 -5.84
CA THR A 402 1.06 -7.94 -7.00
C THR A 402 2.31 -7.11 -6.68
N LEU A 403 3.45 -7.46 -7.29
CA LEU A 403 4.67 -6.67 -7.29
C LEU A 403 4.53 -5.44 -8.20
N GLN A 404 5.06 -4.30 -7.78
CA GLN A 404 4.95 -2.98 -8.43
C GLN A 404 6.29 -2.19 -8.40
N ASP A 405 7.42 -2.89 -8.32
CA ASP A 405 8.77 -2.31 -8.16
C ASP A 405 9.35 -1.59 -9.40
N ASN A 406 8.65 -1.66 -10.53
CA ASN A 406 9.14 -1.26 -11.85
C ASN A 406 8.74 0.14 -12.33
N GLU A 407 8.10 0.95 -11.47
CA GLU A 407 7.75 2.34 -11.78
C GLU A 407 9.02 3.20 -11.94
N ALA A 408 9.21 3.82 -13.10
CA ALA A 408 10.43 4.53 -13.44
C ALA A 408 10.70 5.78 -12.57
N ILE A 409 9.65 6.47 -12.10
CA ILE A 409 9.81 7.65 -11.22
C ILE A 409 9.85 7.31 -9.72
N ALA A 410 9.63 6.03 -9.38
CA ALA A 410 9.59 5.52 -8.00
C ALA A 410 9.86 4.00 -7.98
N PRO A 411 11.05 3.52 -8.40
CA PRO A 411 11.40 2.10 -8.35
C PRO A 411 11.72 1.69 -6.90
N TYR A 412 10.69 1.52 -6.08
CA TYR A 412 10.78 1.01 -4.72
C TYR A 412 10.94 -0.52 -4.78
N PRO A 413 12.05 -1.09 -4.30
CA PRO A 413 12.27 -2.54 -4.36
C PRO A 413 11.29 -3.26 -3.43
N HIS A 414 10.83 -4.45 -3.84
CA HIS A 414 9.81 -5.22 -3.10
C HIS A 414 8.53 -4.41 -2.77
N ASN A 415 8.18 -3.43 -3.60
CA ASN A 415 6.89 -2.75 -3.55
C ASN A 415 5.75 -3.72 -3.90
N TYR A 416 4.88 -4.00 -2.93
CA TYR A 416 3.65 -4.77 -3.17
C TYR A 416 2.39 -3.93 -2.98
N TRP A 417 1.45 -4.13 -3.89
CA TRP A 417 0.09 -3.60 -3.82
C TRP A 417 -0.90 -4.75 -3.62
N PHE A 418 -1.92 -4.52 -2.80
CA PHE A 418 -2.91 -5.49 -2.38
C PHE A 418 -4.33 -4.96 -2.56
N SER A 419 -5.27 -5.87 -2.82
CA SER A 419 -6.69 -5.57 -3.00
C SER A 419 -7.52 -6.33 -1.97
N PHE A 420 -8.25 -5.61 -1.12
CA PHE A 420 -9.03 -6.14 -0.02
C PHE A 420 -10.54 -6.04 -0.32
N PRO A 421 -11.13 -7.02 -1.04
CA PRO A 421 -12.54 -6.99 -1.39
C PRO A 421 -13.41 -7.23 -0.17
N ASN A 422 -14.36 -6.33 0.07
CA ASN A 422 -15.41 -6.49 1.08
C ASN A 422 -16.77 -6.66 0.39
N SER A 423 -17.80 -6.99 1.17
CA SER A 423 -19.20 -7.10 0.75
C SER A 423 -19.62 -6.03 -0.29
N CYS A 424 -20.43 -6.44 -1.28
CA CYS A 424 -20.74 -5.66 -2.48
C CYS A 424 -19.48 -5.17 -3.23
N PRO A 425 -18.62 -6.04 -3.80
CA PRO A 425 -17.38 -5.62 -4.44
C PRO A 425 -17.60 -4.93 -5.79
N GLN A 426 -18.83 -4.95 -6.30
CA GLN A 426 -19.27 -4.38 -7.59
C GLN A 426 -20.20 -3.16 -7.41
N SER A 427 -20.06 -2.43 -6.29
CA SER A 427 -20.91 -1.26 -5.99
C SER A 427 -20.13 -0.20 -5.23
N LEU A 428 -20.26 1.06 -5.65
CA LEU A 428 -19.68 2.23 -4.96
C LEU A 428 -20.20 2.29 -3.50
N TRP A 429 -19.42 2.90 -2.59
CA TRP A 429 -19.77 2.98 -1.15
C TRP A 429 -21.21 3.47 -0.91
N ASP A 430 -21.65 4.52 -1.61
CA ASP A 430 -22.99 5.10 -1.50
C ASP A 430 -24.12 4.12 -1.94
N ASP A 431 -23.80 3.16 -2.81
CA ASP A 431 -24.72 2.15 -3.35
C ASP A 431 -24.72 0.83 -2.54
N LYS A 432 -23.83 0.66 -1.54
CA LYS A 432 -23.68 -0.58 -0.75
C LYS A 432 -24.78 -0.79 0.30
N THR A 433 -26.00 -1.00 -0.18
CA THR A 433 -27.18 -1.28 0.67
C THR A 433 -27.00 -2.51 1.55
N ALA A 434 -27.65 -2.53 2.71
CA ALA A 434 -27.67 -3.68 3.62
C ALA A 434 -28.25 -4.96 2.97
N ALA A 435 -29.14 -4.83 1.98
CA ALA A 435 -29.65 -5.95 1.20
C ALA A 435 -28.52 -6.57 0.34
N CYS A 436 -27.78 -5.74 -0.39
CA CYS A 436 -26.62 -6.18 -1.16
C CYS A 436 -25.54 -6.80 -0.25
N ARG A 437 -25.26 -6.23 0.93
CA ARG A 437 -24.25 -6.80 1.85
C ARG A 437 -24.68 -8.14 2.45
N ALA A 438 -25.98 -8.42 2.53
CA ALA A 438 -26.51 -9.72 2.94
C ALA A 438 -26.57 -10.75 1.79
N GLU A 439 -26.71 -10.31 0.54
CA GLU A 439 -26.66 -11.14 -0.67
C GLU A 439 -25.22 -11.53 -1.03
N TYR A 440 -24.29 -10.57 -0.92
CA TYR A 440 -22.86 -10.71 -1.22
C TYR A 440 -22.02 -10.47 0.03
N ALA A 441 -22.22 -11.31 1.04
CA ALA A 441 -21.51 -11.28 2.32
C ALA A 441 -20.12 -11.93 2.21
N GLY A 442 -19.12 -11.35 2.89
CA GLY A 442 -17.76 -11.88 2.95
C GLY A 442 -16.69 -10.78 2.97
N GLY A 443 -15.43 -11.19 2.84
CA GLY A 443 -14.28 -10.28 2.86
C GLY A 443 -13.85 -9.95 4.29
N MET A 444 -14.28 -8.81 4.83
CA MET A 444 -13.88 -8.37 6.16
C MET A 444 -14.64 -9.14 7.27
N CYS A 445 -13.90 -9.62 8.26
CA CYS A 445 -14.44 -10.18 9.49
C CYS A 445 -15.00 -9.09 10.42
N ALA A 446 -16.13 -9.39 11.07
CA ALA A 446 -16.67 -8.58 12.15
C ALA A 446 -15.67 -8.44 13.32
N VAL A 447 -15.87 -7.41 14.15
CA VAL A 447 -14.95 -7.08 15.25
C VAL A 447 -14.81 -8.25 16.24
N GLY A 448 -13.58 -8.71 16.46
CA GLY A 448 -13.28 -9.85 17.33
C GLY A 448 -13.49 -11.23 16.70
N VAL A 449 -13.83 -11.30 15.40
CA VAL A 449 -13.90 -12.55 14.63
C VAL A 449 -12.58 -12.74 13.87
N GLU A 450 -11.99 -13.93 14.02
CA GLU A 450 -10.82 -14.36 13.26
C GLU A 450 -11.22 -14.84 11.85
N PRO A 451 -10.40 -14.62 10.82
CA PRO A 451 -10.66 -15.11 9.47
C PRO A 451 -10.58 -16.64 9.39
N ASP A 452 -11.47 -17.22 8.60
CA ASP A 452 -11.61 -18.66 8.35
C ASP A 452 -11.54 -19.02 6.86
N GLY A 453 -11.55 -18.03 5.96
CA GLY A 453 -11.58 -18.22 4.51
C GLY A 453 -12.93 -18.70 3.96
N VAL A 454 -13.98 -18.72 4.79
CA VAL A 454 -15.31 -19.26 4.45
C VAL A 454 -16.41 -18.26 4.81
N THR A 455 -16.45 -17.82 6.06
CA THR A 455 -17.31 -16.74 6.55
C THR A 455 -16.69 -15.37 6.28
N CYS A 456 -15.38 -15.24 6.47
CA CYS A 456 -14.62 -14.03 6.17
C CYS A 456 -13.14 -14.33 5.90
N THR A 457 -12.54 -13.50 5.05
CA THR A 457 -11.17 -13.71 4.52
C THR A 457 -10.12 -12.95 5.32
N PHE A 458 -10.44 -11.78 5.86
CA PHE A 458 -9.46 -10.97 6.59
C PHE A 458 -10.03 -10.19 7.78
N SER A 459 -9.21 -10.00 8.82
CA SER A 459 -9.44 -9.03 9.88
C SER A 459 -8.30 -7.99 9.90
N TYR A 460 -8.51 -6.85 10.56
CA TYR A 460 -7.50 -5.80 10.66
C TYR A 460 -7.47 -5.11 12.03
N GLU A 461 -6.34 -4.49 12.32
CA GLU A 461 -6.18 -3.47 13.35
C GLU A 461 -5.29 -2.34 12.83
N ILE A 462 -5.68 -1.08 13.04
CA ILE A 462 -4.79 0.07 12.82
C ILE A 462 -3.81 0.14 14.00
N LEU A 463 -2.51 0.07 13.69
CA LEU A 463 -1.43 0.20 14.66
C LEU A 463 -1.21 1.66 15.04
N GLY A 464 -1.41 2.59 14.11
CA GLY A 464 -1.26 4.03 14.29
C GLY A 464 -1.06 4.76 12.96
N TYR A 465 -0.67 6.03 13.02
CA TYR A 465 -0.43 6.85 11.84
C TYR A 465 0.66 7.89 12.06
N ILE A 466 1.20 8.45 10.97
CA ILE A 466 2.11 9.60 10.99
C ILE A 466 1.71 10.59 9.88
N LEU A 467 1.92 11.89 10.12
CA LEU A 467 1.74 12.91 9.09
C LEU A 467 2.84 12.79 8.04
N LEU A 468 2.47 12.81 6.76
CA LEU A 468 3.41 12.86 5.65
C LEU A 468 4.33 14.09 5.76
N ASP A 469 3.80 15.22 6.23
CA ASP A 469 4.52 16.49 6.40
C ASP A 469 5.66 16.40 7.42
N ASP A 470 5.51 15.59 8.47
CA ASP A 470 6.57 15.31 9.45
C ASP A 470 7.65 14.41 8.84
N VAL A 471 7.25 13.40 8.07
CA VAL A 471 8.15 12.42 7.43
C VAL A 471 9.05 13.10 6.38
N VAL A 472 8.48 13.98 5.54
CA VAL A 472 9.25 14.71 4.51
C VAL A 472 9.93 15.97 5.06
N GLY A 473 9.60 16.37 6.30
CA GLY A 473 10.27 17.44 7.06
C GLY A 473 9.70 18.85 6.90
N ILE A 474 8.50 19.03 6.31
CA ILE A 474 7.85 20.33 6.11
C ILE A 474 7.63 21.05 7.45
N THR A 475 7.08 20.35 8.44
CA THR A 475 6.81 20.89 9.80
C THR A 475 8.09 21.23 10.59
N SER A 476 9.26 20.86 10.08
CA SER A 476 10.58 21.20 10.63
C SER A 476 11.27 22.37 9.89
N MET A 477 10.75 22.81 8.74
CA MET A 477 11.29 23.96 8.01
C MET A 477 10.70 25.27 8.51
N ILE A 478 11.52 26.33 8.57
CA ILE A 478 11.10 27.68 8.99
C ILE A 478 10.47 28.43 7.81
N ASN A 479 9.25 28.91 7.98
CA ASN A 479 8.60 29.87 7.09
C ASN A 479 9.29 31.25 7.25
N PRO A 480 9.86 31.82 6.17
CA PRO A 480 10.58 33.09 6.21
C PRO A 480 9.68 34.30 6.51
N ASN A 481 8.37 34.21 6.23
CA ASN A 481 7.40 35.29 6.44
C ASN A 481 6.91 35.36 7.89
N THR A 482 6.79 34.22 8.58
CA THR A 482 6.25 34.13 9.96
C THR A 482 7.33 33.96 11.03
N GLY A 483 8.52 33.50 10.65
CA GLY A 483 9.62 33.19 11.59
C GLY A 483 9.36 31.97 12.47
N LYS A 484 8.34 31.17 12.15
CA LYS A 484 7.98 29.90 12.80
C LYS A 484 8.25 28.74 11.85
N THR A 485 8.10 27.50 12.31
CA THR A 485 7.94 26.37 11.39
C THR A 485 6.63 26.49 10.60
N TYR A 486 6.57 25.91 9.39
CA TYR A 486 5.30 25.70 8.69
C TYR A 486 4.38 24.79 9.51
N ALA A 487 3.07 25.05 9.47
CA ALA A 487 2.06 24.22 10.09
C ALA A 487 1.78 22.93 9.30
N ASP A 488 1.76 23.01 7.97
CA ASP A 488 1.43 21.92 7.06
C ASP A 488 1.96 22.17 5.62
N TYR A 489 1.71 21.21 4.72
CA TYR A 489 1.99 21.33 3.28
C TYR A 489 1.33 22.53 2.61
N TYR A 490 0.14 22.97 3.07
CA TYR A 490 -0.60 24.06 2.43
C TYR A 490 0.11 25.40 2.69
N GLU A 491 0.55 25.67 3.93
CA GLU A 491 1.35 26.86 4.25
C GLU A 491 2.69 26.86 3.50
N PHE A 492 3.33 25.70 3.35
CA PHE A 492 4.58 25.54 2.59
C PHE A 492 4.38 25.82 1.09
N CYS A 493 3.31 25.31 0.49
CA CYS A 493 3.01 25.49 -0.93
C CYS A 493 2.56 26.92 -1.27
N GLU A 494 1.78 27.59 -0.40
CA GLU A 494 1.35 28.98 -0.63
C GLU A 494 2.52 29.99 -0.55
N ASP A 495 3.62 29.66 0.14
CA ASP A 495 4.90 30.42 0.06
C ASP A 495 5.75 30.05 -1.19
N GLY A 496 5.16 29.29 -2.13
CA GLY A 496 5.81 28.83 -3.36
C GLY A 496 6.67 27.57 -3.20
N GLY A 497 6.58 26.87 -2.06
CA GLY A 497 7.31 25.65 -1.80
C GLY A 497 6.89 24.49 -2.70
N ILE A 498 7.85 23.92 -3.44
CA ILE A 498 7.63 22.72 -4.25
C ILE A 498 8.11 21.49 -3.48
N GLU A 499 7.20 20.54 -3.21
CA GLU A 499 7.57 19.28 -2.56
C GLU A 499 8.34 18.35 -3.51
N PHE A 500 7.83 18.16 -4.73
CA PHE A 500 8.39 17.22 -5.70
C PHE A 500 8.07 17.63 -7.14
N SER A 501 9.08 17.77 -7.98
CA SER A 501 8.95 18.08 -9.40
C SER A 501 10.03 17.34 -10.17
N VAL A 502 9.64 16.44 -11.08
CA VAL A 502 10.56 15.61 -11.86
C VAL A 502 10.39 15.80 -13.36
N SER A 503 11.48 15.65 -14.09
CA SER A 503 11.46 15.52 -15.55
C SER A 503 11.86 14.12 -15.98
N ILE A 504 11.06 13.53 -16.86
CA ILE A 504 11.23 12.15 -17.33
C ILE A 504 11.80 12.19 -18.75
N VAL A 505 13.00 11.63 -18.92
CA VAL A 505 13.69 11.52 -20.22
C VAL A 505 13.78 10.06 -20.62
N SER A 506 12.74 9.56 -21.30
CA SER A 506 12.75 8.23 -21.90
C SER A 506 13.65 8.17 -23.15
N SER A 507 14.26 7.01 -23.41
CA SER A 507 15.14 6.72 -24.55
C SER A 507 16.61 7.17 -24.41
N VAL A 508 17.13 7.27 -23.19
CA VAL A 508 18.58 7.45 -22.99
C VAL A 508 19.28 6.11 -23.22
N THR A 509 20.03 5.97 -24.30
CA THR A 509 20.87 4.78 -24.50
C THR A 509 22.03 4.80 -23.51
N SER A 510 22.06 3.84 -22.58
CA SER A 510 23.19 3.62 -21.69
C SER A 510 24.43 3.25 -22.52
N LEU A 511 25.49 4.05 -22.40
CA LEU A 511 26.77 3.77 -23.09
C LEU A 511 27.49 2.53 -22.53
N LEU A 512 27.09 2.05 -21.35
CA LEU A 512 27.67 0.87 -20.72
C LEU A 512 26.92 -0.42 -21.07
N THR A 513 25.58 -0.38 -21.12
CA THR A 513 24.75 -1.60 -21.34
C THR A 513 24.09 -1.66 -22.72
N GLY A 514 24.10 -0.57 -23.48
CA GLY A 514 23.47 -0.48 -24.81
C GLY A 514 21.93 -0.45 -24.80
N LEU A 515 21.31 -0.58 -23.63
CA LEU A 515 19.86 -0.56 -23.42
C LEU A 515 19.32 0.88 -23.41
N LEU A 516 18.05 1.03 -23.79
CA LEU A 516 17.30 2.28 -23.64
C LEU A 516 16.75 2.34 -22.21
N GLY A 517 17.23 3.30 -21.42
CA GLY A 517 16.68 3.62 -20.11
C GLY A 517 15.71 4.80 -20.15
N THR A 518 14.98 4.96 -19.05
CA THR A 518 14.36 6.21 -18.64
C THR A 518 15.25 6.85 -17.59
N VAL A 519 15.58 8.13 -17.75
CA VAL A 519 16.23 8.94 -16.71
C VAL A 519 15.17 9.82 -16.07
N VAL A 520 15.21 9.96 -14.74
CA VAL A 520 14.27 10.77 -13.96
C VAL A 520 15.06 11.74 -13.10
N ASP A 521 15.15 12.97 -13.60
CA ASP A 521 15.86 14.06 -12.92
C ASP A 521 14.88 14.81 -12.01
N LEU A 522 15.24 14.99 -10.73
CA LEU A 522 14.56 15.91 -9.83
C LEU A 522 14.88 17.34 -10.28
N VAL A 523 13.85 18.07 -10.72
CA VAL A 523 13.94 19.47 -11.14
C VAL A 523 13.98 20.38 -9.92
N GLU A 524 13.08 20.12 -8.97
CA GLU A 524 12.92 20.87 -7.72
C GLU A 524 12.17 19.99 -6.71
N GLY A 525 12.42 20.14 -5.41
CA GLY A 525 11.76 19.34 -4.37
C GLY A 525 12.51 19.29 -3.05
N LEU A 526 11.90 18.64 -2.05
CA LEU A 526 12.49 18.44 -0.73
C LEU A 526 13.69 17.49 -0.77
N PRO A 527 14.69 17.65 0.10
CA PRO A 527 15.82 16.72 0.23
C PRO A 527 15.40 15.26 0.50
N PHE A 528 14.23 15.03 1.13
CA PHE A 528 13.66 13.70 1.31
C PHE A 528 13.43 12.97 -0.03
N TRP A 529 13.07 13.69 -1.09
CA TRP A 529 12.76 13.13 -2.41
C TRP A 529 13.95 13.09 -3.38
N ALA A 530 15.17 13.43 -2.94
CA ALA A 530 16.38 13.40 -3.76
C ALA A 530 16.70 12.01 -4.34
N ASN A 531 17.09 11.95 -5.62
CA ASN A 531 17.30 10.73 -6.41
C ASN A 531 16.01 9.87 -6.51
N PRO A 532 14.97 10.29 -7.24
CA PRO A 532 13.69 9.58 -7.31
C PRO A 532 13.72 8.28 -8.12
N GLY A 533 14.49 8.24 -9.22
CA GLY A 533 14.68 7.05 -10.06
C GLY A 533 15.74 6.08 -9.54
N ASP A 534 16.19 6.23 -8.29
CA ASP A 534 17.23 5.39 -7.67
C ASP A 534 16.59 4.48 -6.61
N SER A 535 16.75 3.17 -6.79
CA SER A 535 16.09 2.15 -5.97
C SER A 535 16.70 2.00 -4.57
N GLU A 536 18.00 2.24 -4.42
CA GLU A 536 18.69 2.23 -3.11
C GLU A 536 18.26 3.47 -2.31
N ALA A 537 18.20 4.64 -2.96
CA ALA A 537 17.64 5.84 -2.33
C ALA A 537 16.15 5.69 -1.97
N ASN A 538 15.37 4.95 -2.77
CA ASN A 538 13.96 4.65 -2.45
C ASN A 538 13.85 3.74 -1.22
N ALA A 539 14.66 2.69 -1.12
CA ALA A 539 14.76 1.86 0.09
C ALA A 539 15.15 2.70 1.34
N GLU A 540 16.11 3.63 1.24
CA GLU A 540 16.43 4.52 2.35
C GLU A 540 15.24 5.39 2.82
N ARG A 541 14.28 5.73 1.95
CA ARG A 541 13.08 6.49 2.34
C ARG A 541 12.09 5.66 3.14
N VAL A 542 12.00 4.36 2.85
CA VAL A 542 11.22 3.38 3.64
C VAL A 542 11.78 3.30 5.06
N GLU A 543 13.10 3.13 5.19
CA GLU A 543 13.79 3.11 6.48
C GLU A 543 13.61 4.41 7.26
N LYS A 544 13.63 5.58 6.57
CA LYS A 544 13.36 6.89 7.18
C LYS A 544 11.92 7.02 7.68
N LEU A 545 10.94 6.50 6.95
CA LEU A 545 9.52 6.46 7.35
C LEU A 545 9.30 5.58 8.60
N VAL A 546 9.76 4.32 8.56
CA VAL A 546 9.69 3.40 9.72
C VAL A 546 10.39 4.02 10.93
N SER A 547 11.62 4.49 10.75
CA SER A 547 12.39 5.19 11.78
C SER A 547 11.77 6.51 12.26
N ALA A 548 10.82 7.11 11.54
CA ALA A 548 10.10 8.30 12.00
C ALA A 548 8.89 7.90 12.86
N TYR A 549 8.14 6.88 12.42
CA TYR A 549 7.03 6.32 13.16
C TYR A 549 7.46 5.72 14.51
N ASP A 550 8.54 4.92 14.54
CA ASP A 550 9.05 4.33 15.78
C ASP A 550 9.50 5.38 16.80
N LYS A 551 10.06 6.51 16.33
CA LYS A 551 10.41 7.66 17.19
C LYS A 551 9.15 8.37 17.71
N LEU A 552 8.14 8.55 16.86
CA LEU A 552 6.86 9.13 17.25
C LEU A 552 6.19 8.29 18.35
N VAL A 553 6.02 6.99 18.15
CA VAL A 553 5.42 6.08 19.14
C VAL A 553 6.28 6.00 20.41
N SER A 554 7.60 5.99 20.30
CA SER A 554 8.51 5.98 21.48
C SER A 554 8.47 7.28 22.30
N ALA A 555 8.16 8.42 21.68
CA ALA A 555 8.13 9.73 22.34
C ALA A 555 6.73 10.13 22.82
N SER A 556 5.69 9.80 22.05
CA SER A 556 4.28 10.11 22.33
C SER A 556 3.38 9.09 21.63
N PRO A 557 3.11 7.92 22.25
CA PRO A 557 2.22 6.90 21.68
C PRO A 557 0.74 7.31 21.72
N THR A 558 0.39 8.40 22.40
CA THR A 558 -1.00 8.85 22.56
C THR A 558 -1.35 9.96 21.56
N THR A 559 -2.44 9.78 20.81
CA THR A 559 -2.99 10.75 19.85
C THR A 559 -3.85 11.81 20.56
N SER A 560 -4.19 12.90 19.86
CA SER A 560 -4.89 14.06 20.42
C SER A 560 -6.34 13.78 20.86
N ASP A 561 -6.96 12.72 20.33
CA ASP A 561 -8.26 12.17 20.71
C ASP A 561 -8.17 11.11 21.83
N GLY A 562 -6.96 10.85 22.34
CA GLY A 562 -6.70 9.89 23.42
C GLY A 562 -6.43 8.45 22.96
N GLY A 563 -6.30 8.23 21.65
CA GLY A 563 -5.96 6.93 21.10
C GLY A 563 -4.52 6.48 21.34
N VAL A 564 -4.28 5.17 21.18
CA VAL A 564 -3.00 4.53 21.54
C VAL A 564 -2.38 3.87 20.32
N MET A 565 -1.35 4.52 19.77
CA MET A 565 -0.50 3.97 18.73
C MET A 565 0.43 2.89 19.30
N ARG A 566 0.75 1.89 18.47
CA ARG A 566 1.61 0.75 18.80
C ARG A 566 2.83 0.73 17.87
N ALA A 567 3.93 0.15 18.34
CA ALA A 567 5.10 -0.10 17.51
C ALA A 567 4.73 -1.01 16.32
N LEU A 568 5.47 -0.90 15.21
CA LEU A 568 5.29 -1.80 14.08
C LEU A 568 5.89 -3.19 14.44
N PRO A 569 5.23 -4.30 14.06
CA PRO A 569 5.78 -5.63 14.27
C PRO A 569 7.03 -5.82 13.41
N THR A 570 8.06 -6.41 14.00
CA THR A 570 9.32 -6.71 13.30
C THR A 570 9.17 -7.86 12.31
N VAL A 571 10.14 -7.97 11.38
CA VAL A 571 10.20 -9.10 10.44
C VAL A 571 10.30 -10.43 11.18
N ASP A 572 11.07 -10.50 12.27
CA ASP A 572 11.20 -11.70 13.10
C ASP A 572 9.88 -12.08 13.77
N GLU A 573 9.13 -11.12 14.31
CA GLU A 573 7.83 -11.36 14.94
C GLU A 573 6.79 -11.85 13.93
N LEU A 574 6.72 -11.25 12.74
CA LEU A 574 5.80 -11.72 11.70
C LEU A 574 6.20 -13.08 11.13
N THR A 575 7.50 -13.34 10.98
CA THR A 575 8.01 -14.66 10.57
C THR A 575 7.70 -15.73 11.61
N ALA A 576 7.70 -15.39 12.90
CA ALA A 576 7.31 -16.29 13.99
C ALA A 576 5.78 -16.47 14.15
N LEU A 577 4.97 -15.52 13.66
CA LEU A 577 3.51 -15.60 13.64
C LEU A 577 2.95 -16.38 12.45
N ASN A 578 3.70 -16.46 11.35
CA ASN A 578 3.23 -16.98 10.07
C ASN A 578 3.70 -18.43 9.81
N PRO A 579 2.92 -19.24 9.07
CA PRO A 579 3.39 -20.54 8.59
C PRO A 579 4.48 -20.36 7.53
N PRO A 580 5.49 -21.25 7.46
CA PRO A 580 6.41 -21.31 6.33
C PRO A 580 5.67 -21.41 4.99
N CYS A 581 6.12 -20.65 3.99
CA CYS A 581 5.45 -20.44 2.71
C CYS A 581 5.03 -21.74 1.97
N TYR A 582 5.79 -22.82 2.10
CA TYR A 582 5.47 -24.11 1.48
C TYR A 582 4.22 -24.80 2.06
N GLN A 583 3.72 -24.37 3.21
CA GLN A 583 2.48 -24.91 3.82
C GLN A 583 1.22 -24.32 3.18
N ASN A 584 1.31 -23.09 2.66
CA ASN A 584 0.23 -22.38 1.97
C ASN A 584 0.33 -22.42 0.44
N SER A 585 1.54 -22.62 -0.09
CA SER A 585 1.83 -22.56 -1.51
C SER A 585 2.55 -23.84 -1.99
N PRO A 586 1.88 -24.73 -2.73
CA PRO A 586 2.52 -25.85 -3.42
C PRO A 586 3.65 -25.40 -4.37
N PHE A 587 3.50 -24.24 -5.01
CA PHE A 587 4.56 -23.61 -5.81
C PHE A 587 5.83 -23.32 -4.99
N CYS A 588 5.70 -22.94 -3.71
CA CYS A 588 6.83 -22.81 -2.79
C CYS A 588 7.38 -24.17 -2.31
N ALA A 589 6.54 -25.19 -2.16
CA ALA A 589 6.98 -26.54 -1.81
C ALA A 589 7.81 -27.18 -2.94
N GLU A 590 7.45 -26.93 -4.21
CA GLU A 590 8.09 -27.53 -5.39
C GLU A 590 9.27 -26.70 -5.95
N SER A 591 9.46 -25.45 -5.51
CA SER A 591 10.52 -24.55 -6.00
C SER A 591 11.93 -25.04 -5.67
N GLU A 592 12.90 -24.83 -6.57
CA GLU A 592 14.27 -25.36 -6.46
C GLU A 592 14.95 -24.98 -5.14
N PHE A 593 14.81 -23.72 -4.72
CA PHE A 593 15.32 -23.19 -3.44
C PHE A 593 14.20 -22.91 -2.43
N GLY A 594 12.95 -23.27 -2.73
CA GLY A 594 11.80 -22.93 -1.88
C GLY A 594 11.44 -21.44 -1.91
N CYS A 595 10.86 -20.96 -0.82
CA CYS A 595 10.43 -19.56 -0.64
C CYS A 595 10.86 -18.99 0.72
N SER A 596 10.89 -17.66 0.82
CA SER A 596 11.18 -16.92 2.06
C SER A 596 10.20 -15.75 2.23
N TYR A 597 9.92 -15.33 3.47
CA TYR A 597 9.22 -14.06 3.70
C TYR A 597 10.18 -12.89 3.47
N ARG A 598 9.99 -12.15 2.37
CA ARG A 598 10.73 -10.91 2.04
C ARG A 598 9.71 -9.78 1.90
N SER A 599 9.95 -8.63 2.52
CA SER A 599 8.93 -7.60 2.78
C SER A 599 7.60 -8.19 3.29
N GLN A 600 7.70 -9.19 4.17
CA GLN A 600 6.57 -9.87 4.85
C GLN A 600 5.62 -10.65 3.91
N ILE A 601 6.09 -10.98 2.71
CA ILE A 601 5.35 -11.70 1.67
C ILE A 601 6.20 -12.88 1.22
N CYS A 602 5.58 -14.03 0.95
CA CYS A 602 6.27 -15.18 0.39
C CYS A 602 6.81 -14.85 -1.01
N GLN A 603 8.13 -14.85 -1.16
CA GLN A 603 8.84 -14.67 -2.42
C GLN A 603 9.66 -15.93 -2.72
N VAL A 604 9.70 -16.34 -3.99
CA VAL A 604 10.48 -17.50 -4.44
C VAL A 604 11.97 -17.20 -4.34
N CYS A 605 12.74 -18.11 -3.76
CA CYS A 605 14.18 -17.93 -3.66
C CYS A 605 14.88 -18.28 -4.98
N THR A 606 15.80 -17.41 -5.41
CA THR A 606 16.62 -17.60 -6.61
C THR A 606 17.95 -18.32 -6.35
N GLU A 607 18.33 -18.50 -5.08
CA GLU A 607 19.51 -19.22 -4.64
C GLU A 607 19.33 -19.81 -3.22
N ASP A 608 20.27 -20.66 -2.80
CA ASP A 608 20.26 -21.44 -1.54
C ASP A 608 20.63 -20.55 -0.33
N ASP A 609 19.71 -19.66 0.02
CA ASP A 609 19.83 -18.59 1.02
C ASP A 609 19.29 -18.99 2.41
N SER A 610 19.78 -18.36 3.48
CA SER A 610 19.22 -18.56 4.83
C SER A 610 17.78 -18.03 4.93
N GLY A 611 16.83 -18.89 5.30
CA GLY A 611 15.39 -18.57 5.38
C GLY A 611 14.59 -18.95 4.14
N CYS A 612 15.23 -19.55 3.14
CA CYS A 612 14.57 -20.15 1.98
C CYS A 612 14.17 -21.60 2.32
N GLU A 613 12.87 -21.84 2.50
CA GLU A 613 12.32 -23.11 2.98
C GLU A 613 11.39 -23.78 1.95
N LYS A 614 11.41 -25.12 1.96
CA LYS A 614 10.54 -26.02 1.19
C LYS A 614 10.28 -27.31 1.97
N GLN A 615 9.43 -28.17 1.41
CA GLN A 615 8.95 -29.44 2.01
C GLN A 615 9.98 -30.58 1.94
#